data_AF-A0A8I1RU82-F1
#
_entry.id   AF-A0A8I1RU82-F1
#
_cell.length_a   1.000
_cell.length_b   1.000
_cell.length_c   1.000
_cell.angle_alpha   90.00
_cell.angle_beta   90.00
_cell.angle_gamma   90.00
#
_symmetry.space_group_name_H-M   'P 1'
#
loop_
_entity.id
_entity.type
_entity.pdbx_description
1 polymer ?
#
loop_
_entity_poly.entity_id
_entity_poly.type
_entity_poly.pdbx_seq_one_letter_code
_entity_poly.pdbx_strand_id
1 'polypeptide(L)'
;MPVIGGIASGDVTEDTALSGNHIVIEGDLTITDADHDQSAFVAQASTVGDHGYGSFTLDASGHWTYTADNNQAAIQQLGADDTLTDSFTTHSMDGTADQLVTVTIHGTNDAPVMNVDNVMPVEDPSGNGVMTVSGVTVSDVDAGSDTFIVTAHADNGSIATIGGDSLDPADGGFTGSFDEVTALFTDGAVYTPNYSGLTATDKVTLTVTDGHSGSDTVNFIFKQYEPNGGVTLNGTTGKDWILSSTGDDLMTGNGGGDNFVFAAQSGNDTITDFHAGTDHIVLNGYGIPSAQADLTAWLADAGNVTETGGSAVIHLDANDTITLNGVTKASLTAHDFIIHPAGA
;
A
#
# COMPACT_ATOMS: atom_id res chain seq x y z
N MET A 1 28.66 50.25 0.01
CA MET A 1 28.51 48.93 0.64
C MET A 1 27.03 48.69 0.74
N PRO A 2 26.52 47.76 -0.07
CA PRO A 2 25.12 47.53 -0.19
C PRO A 2 24.53 47.03 1.13
N VAL A 3 23.27 47.35 1.35
CA VAL A 3 22.46 46.77 2.42
C VAL A 3 21.41 45.90 1.76
N ILE A 4 21.48 44.59 2.01
CA ILE A 4 20.50 43.62 1.55
C ILE A 4 19.51 43.32 2.68
N GLY A 5 18.22 43.23 2.37
CA GLY A 5 17.14 42.85 3.28
C GLY A 5 16.03 42.13 2.53
N GLY A 6 14.82 42.10 3.08
CA GLY A 6 13.67 41.39 2.48
C GLY A 6 13.53 39.95 2.99
N ILE A 7 12.92 39.09 2.19
CA ILE A 7 12.64 37.70 2.54
C ILE A 7 13.79 36.83 2.04
N ALA A 8 14.60 36.33 2.98
CA ALA A 8 15.74 35.46 2.71
C ALA A 8 15.52 34.01 3.20
N SER A 9 14.27 33.66 3.53
CA SER A 9 13.91 32.32 3.93
C SER A 9 12.54 31.93 3.40
N GLY A 10 12.34 30.64 3.14
CA GLY A 10 11.05 30.07 2.77
C GLY A 10 10.83 28.73 3.45
N ASP A 11 9.56 28.44 3.77
CA ASP A 11 9.15 27.16 4.34
C ASP A 11 8.12 26.53 3.38
N VAL A 12 8.33 25.27 3.06
CA VAL A 12 7.45 24.46 2.22
C VAL A 12 7.30 23.09 2.86
N THR A 13 6.19 22.42 2.61
CA THR A 13 5.94 21.07 3.09
C THR A 13 5.79 20.18 1.87
N GLU A 14 6.44 19.02 1.86
CA GLU A 14 6.24 18.05 0.78
C GLU A 14 4.78 17.62 0.67
N ASP A 15 4.41 17.06 -0.49
CA ASP A 15 3.05 16.57 -0.78
C ASP A 15 1.92 17.59 -0.68
N THR A 16 2.25 18.85 -0.38
CA THR A 16 1.30 19.95 -0.24
C THR A 16 1.55 21.05 -1.27
N ALA A 17 0.46 21.61 -1.78
CA ALA A 17 0.50 22.76 -2.71
C ALA A 17 1.42 22.60 -3.94
N LEU A 18 1.56 21.37 -4.45
CA LEU A 18 2.45 21.06 -5.57
C LEU A 18 2.00 21.70 -6.89
N SER A 19 2.97 22.17 -7.68
CA SER A 19 2.77 22.61 -9.06
C SER A 19 3.34 21.57 -10.02
N GLY A 20 2.49 20.67 -10.53
CA GLY A 20 2.93 19.61 -11.44
C GLY A 20 3.97 18.70 -10.79
N ASN A 21 3.71 18.26 -9.56
CA ASN A 21 4.60 17.45 -8.72
C ASN A 21 5.91 18.13 -8.26
N HIS A 22 5.96 19.46 -8.33
CA HIS A 22 7.10 20.21 -7.82
C HIS A 22 6.67 21.06 -6.63
N ILE A 23 7.54 21.10 -5.62
CA ILE A 23 7.49 22.06 -4.53
C ILE A 23 8.03 23.39 -5.08
N VAL A 24 7.26 24.47 -4.95
CA VAL A 24 7.63 25.79 -5.47
C VAL A 24 7.38 26.86 -4.42
N ILE A 25 8.39 27.71 -4.20
CA ILE A 25 8.27 28.90 -3.34
C ILE A 25 9.06 30.05 -3.94
N GLU A 26 8.62 31.27 -3.66
CA GLU A 26 9.22 32.50 -4.15
C GLU A 26 9.33 33.54 -3.02
N GLY A 27 10.19 34.53 -3.22
CA GLY A 27 10.34 35.65 -2.31
C GLY A 27 11.11 36.81 -2.94
N ASP A 28 11.10 37.94 -2.25
CA ASP A 28 11.77 39.16 -2.74
C ASP A 28 12.83 39.64 -1.73
N LEU A 29 14.07 39.70 -2.20
CA LEU A 29 15.12 40.46 -1.55
C LEU A 29 15.04 41.93 -1.93
N THR A 30 15.56 42.78 -1.06
CA THR A 30 15.70 44.22 -1.31
C THR A 30 17.17 44.59 -1.19
N ILE A 31 17.61 45.56 -1.98
CA ILE A 31 18.98 46.06 -1.92
C ILE A 31 19.01 47.58 -2.04
N THR A 32 19.83 48.22 -1.22
CA THR A 32 20.15 49.65 -1.33
C THR A 32 21.65 49.85 -1.34
N ASP A 33 22.16 50.61 -2.30
CA ASP A 33 23.55 51.04 -2.37
C ASP A 33 23.66 52.57 -2.54
N ALA A 34 24.72 53.16 -1.99
CA ALA A 34 25.00 54.59 -2.07
C ALA A 34 25.60 55.00 -3.43
N ASP A 35 26.20 54.06 -4.14
CA ASP A 35 26.79 54.23 -5.46
C ASP A 35 25.72 54.17 -6.56
N HIS A 36 25.86 55.06 -7.54
CA HIS A 36 24.87 55.24 -8.61
C HIS A 36 24.70 53.97 -9.44
N ASP A 37 23.45 53.55 -9.65
CA ASP A 37 23.06 52.34 -10.39
C ASP A 37 23.57 50.99 -9.82
N GLN A 38 23.94 50.94 -8.54
CA GLN A 38 24.44 49.70 -7.90
C GLN A 38 23.43 49.02 -6.95
N SER A 39 22.20 49.53 -6.83
CA SER A 39 21.11 48.88 -6.08
C SER A 39 20.45 47.77 -6.91
N ALA A 40 21.20 46.72 -7.24
CA ALA A 40 20.74 45.56 -8.00
C ALA A 40 21.52 44.29 -7.60
N PHE A 41 20.98 43.13 -7.94
CA PHE A 41 21.63 41.83 -7.75
C PHE A 41 22.29 41.32 -9.04
N VAL A 42 23.29 40.46 -8.90
CA VAL A 42 23.76 39.61 -10.00
C VAL A 42 22.70 38.54 -10.23
N ALA A 43 22.02 38.58 -11.38
CA ALA A 43 21.03 37.58 -11.73
C ALA A 43 21.65 36.17 -11.81
N GLN A 44 20.97 35.19 -11.21
CA GLN A 44 21.39 33.79 -11.16
C GLN A 44 20.27 32.93 -11.73
N ALA A 45 20.55 32.17 -12.78
CA ALA A 45 19.58 31.26 -13.38
C ALA A 45 19.89 29.82 -12.99
N SER A 46 18.87 29.09 -12.54
CA SER A 46 18.92 27.64 -12.29
C SER A 46 20.12 27.21 -11.44
N THR A 47 20.39 27.93 -10.35
CA THR A 47 21.45 27.60 -9.40
C THR A 47 21.00 26.41 -8.57
N VAL A 48 21.66 25.27 -8.70
CA VAL A 48 21.39 24.11 -7.85
C VAL A 48 21.68 24.50 -6.40
N GLY A 49 20.77 24.18 -5.48
CA GLY A 49 20.98 24.44 -4.07
C GLY A 49 22.16 23.64 -3.51
N ASP A 50 22.70 24.07 -2.38
CA ASP A 50 23.91 23.51 -1.76
C ASP A 50 23.81 22.02 -1.40
N HIS A 51 22.61 21.51 -1.15
CA HIS A 51 22.35 20.08 -0.90
C HIS A 51 21.73 19.37 -2.12
N GLY A 52 21.42 20.10 -3.19
CA GLY A 52 20.97 19.55 -4.46
C GLY A 52 19.52 19.07 -4.49
N TYR A 53 18.71 19.46 -3.50
CA TYR A 53 17.28 19.12 -3.44
C TYR A 53 16.47 19.88 -4.49
N GLY A 54 16.85 21.13 -4.77
CA GLY A 54 16.17 21.94 -5.76
C GLY A 54 17.07 22.91 -6.51
N SER A 55 16.42 23.82 -7.22
CA SER A 55 17.08 24.85 -8.01
C SER A 55 16.49 26.22 -7.71
N PHE A 56 17.38 27.18 -7.50
CA PHE A 56 17.08 28.58 -7.27
C PHE A 56 17.20 29.40 -8.54
N THR A 57 16.35 30.42 -8.68
CA THR A 57 16.58 31.54 -9.58
C THR A 57 16.61 32.84 -8.78
N LEU A 58 17.32 33.85 -9.28
CA LEU A 58 17.33 35.22 -8.78
C LEU A 58 17.38 36.16 -9.97
N ASP A 59 16.44 37.10 -10.04
CA ASP A 59 16.52 38.19 -11.01
C ASP A 59 17.29 39.41 -10.46
N ALA A 60 17.60 40.37 -11.33
CA ALA A 60 18.37 41.56 -10.93
C ALA A 60 17.62 42.47 -9.94
N SER A 61 16.29 42.31 -9.80
CA SER A 61 15.45 43.06 -8.88
C SER A 61 15.37 42.45 -7.47
N GLY A 62 15.83 41.19 -7.33
CA GLY A 62 15.83 40.48 -6.05
C GLY A 62 14.73 39.44 -5.92
N HIS A 63 13.91 39.24 -6.95
CA HIS A 63 12.91 38.18 -6.95
C HIS A 63 13.60 36.83 -7.14
N TRP A 64 13.42 35.93 -6.18
CA TRP A 64 13.96 34.59 -6.22
C TRP A 64 12.85 33.55 -6.21
N THR A 65 13.12 32.42 -6.86
CA THR A 65 12.25 31.23 -6.84
C THR A 65 13.06 30.03 -6.45
N TYR A 66 12.42 29.06 -5.81
CA TYR A 66 12.95 27.72 -5.54
C TYR A 66 12.01 26.68 -6.15
N THR A 67 12.57 25.62 -6.71
CA THR A 67 11.80 24.49 -7.24
C THR A 67 12.52 23.19 -6.95
N ALA A 68 11.82 22.24 -6.31
CA ALA A 68 12.28 20.88 -6.06
C ALA A 68 11.27 19.86 -6.61
N ASP A 69 11.75 18.72 -7.10
CA ASP A 69 10.89 17.60 -7.49
C ASP A 69 10.46 16.86 -6.24
N ASN A 70 9.14 16.79 -5.99
CA ASN A 70 8.59 16.16 -4.80
C ASN A 70 8.92 14.67 -4.74
N ASN A 71 9.09 13.99 -5.89
CA ASN A 71 9.38 12.54 -5.93
C ASN A 71 10.82 12.18 -5.55
N GLN A 72 11.66 13.14 -5.16
CA GLN A 72 13.01 12.81 -4.71
C GLN A 72 12.93 11.95 -3.46
N ALA A 73 13.62 10.81 -3.47
CA ALA A 73 13.62 9.89 -2.34
C ALA A 73 14.04 10.55 -1.02
N ALA A 74 14.93 11.54 -1.04
CA ALA A 74 15.33 12.25 0.16
C ALA A 74 14.23 13.18 0.72
N ILE A 75 13.36 13.70 -0.15
CA ILE A 75 12.22 14.54 0.24
C ILE A 75 11.13 13.63 0.81
N GLN A 76 10.69 12.62 0.05
CA GLN A 76 9.67 11.65 0.47
C GLN A 76 10.04 10.84 1.72
N GLN A 77 11.32 10.80 2.08
CA GLN A 77 11.75 10.12 3.31
C GLN A 77 11.60 10.99 4.57
N LEU A 78 11.01 12.19 4.47
CA LEU A 78 10.85 13.06 5.63
C LEU A 78 9.56 12.73 6.38
N GLY A 79 9.69 12.12 7.56
CA GLY A 79 8.56 12.00 8.47
C GLY A 79 8.03 13.38 8.90
N ALA A 80 6.83 13.42 9.51
CA ALA A 80 6.13 14.67 9.84
C ALA A 80 6.90 15.69 10.69
N ASP A 81 7.91 15.25 11.45
CA ASP A 81 8.75 16.11 12.30
C ASP A 81 10.15 16.36 11.71
N ASP A 82 10.46 15.78 10.54
CA ASP A 82 11.74 15.92 9.87
C ASP A 82 11.76 17.10 8.89
N THR A 83 12.98 17.59 8.63
CA THR A 83 13.19 18.69 7.70
C THR A 83 14.47 18.53 6.90
N LEU A 84 14.46 19.02 5.67
CA LEU A 84 15.65 19.30 4.87
C LEU A 84 15.82 20.79 4.69
N THR A 85 17.06 21.22 4.50
CA THR A 85 17.35 22.60 4.10
C THR A 85 18.15 22.61 2.81
N ASP A 86 17.85 23.58 1.96
CA ASP A 86 18.59 23.86 0.73
C ASP A 86 18.83 25.37 0.64
N SER A 87 20.00 25.79 0.16
CA SER A 87 20.36 27.19 0.15
C SER A 87 21.18 27.61 -1.06
N PHE A 88 21.13 28.90 -1.38
CA PHE A 88 22.05 29.52 -2.35
C PHE A 88 22.46 30.92 -1.89
N THR A 89 23.66 31.35 -2.28
CA THR A 89 24.18 32.68 -1.97
C THR A 89 23.93 33.62 -3.14
N THR A 90 23.31 34.76 -2.83
CA THR A 90 23.09 35.88 -3.75
C THR A 90 24.21 36.92 -3.61
N HIS A 91 24.44 37.68 -4.67
CA HIS A 91 25.51 38.68 -4.72
C HIS A 91 24.97 40.04 -5.18
N SER A 92 25.40 41.13 -4.53
CA SER A 92 25.19 42.48 -5.04
C SER A 92 25.89 42.69 -6.38
N MET A 93 25.38 43.60 -7.21
CA MET A 93 25.95 43.90 -8.53
C MET A 93 27.42 44.32 -8.48
N ASP A 94 27.83 45.02 -7.42
CA ASP A 94 29.22 45.46 -7.21
C ASP A 94 30.11 44.39 -6.56
N GLY A 95 29.53 43.26 -6.16
CA GLY A 95 30.20 42.12 -5.53
C GLY A 95 30.69 42.39 -4.10
N THR A 96 30.20 43.44 -3.43
CA THR A 96 30.66 43.80 -2.07
C THR A 96 29.72 43.38 -0.94
N ALA A 97 28.54 42.83 -1.25
CA ALA A 97 27.62 42.25 -0.28
C ALA A 97 26.99 40.95 -0.80
N ASP A 98 26.80 40.01 0.13
CA ASP A 98 26.19 38.70 -0.13
C ASP A 98 24.99 38.49 0.81
N GLN A 99 24.01 37.71 0.36
CA GLN A 99 22.89 37.25 1.20
C GLN A 99 22.59 35.79 0.90
N LEU A 100 22.59 34.95 1.94
CA LEU A 100 22.16 33.56 1.87
C LEU A 100 20.64 33.49 1.88
N VAL A 101 20.05 32.80 0.91
CA VAL A 101 18.62 32.44 0.91
C VAL A 101 18.52 30.96 1.26
N THR A 102 17.67 30.63 2.22
CA THR A 102 17.49 29.25 2.71
C THR A 102 16.03 28.84 2.59
N VAL A 103 15.78 27.68 1.98
CA VAL A 103 14.47 27.03 1.99
C VAL A 103 14.53 25.83 2.92
N THR A 104 13.54 25.73 3.81
CA THR A 104 13.29 24.55 4.65
C THR A 104 12.13 23.77 4.06
N ILE A 105 12.37 22.50 3.76
CA ILE A 105 11.36 21.53 3.35
C ILE A 105 10.97 20.73 4.59
N HIS A 106 9.71 20.80 4.99
CA HIS A 106 9.12 20.03 6.08
C HIS A 106 8.52 18.74 5.53
N GLY A 107 8.72 17.64 6.23
CA GLY A 107 8.15 16.34 5.88
C GLY A 107 6.65 16.24 6.15
N THR A 108 6.06 15.18 5.60
CA THR A 108 4.73 14.70 5.98
C THR A 108 4.80 13.23 6.26
N ASN A 109 3.98 12.73 7.19
CA ASN A 109 3.94 11.30 7.43
C ASN A 109 3.26 10.57 6.28
N ASP A 110 3.96 9.62 5.68
CA ASP A 110 3.37 8.62 4.79
C ASP A 110 2.74 7.50 5.62
N ALA A 111 1.61 6.94 5.15
CA ALA A 111 0.98 5.85 5.90
C ALA A 111 1.76 4.54 5.67
N PRO A 112 1.92 3.69 6.70
CA PRO A 112 2.60 2.41 6.54
C PRO A 112 1.82 1.53 5.58
N VAL A 113 2.51 0.70 4.81
CA VAL A 113 1.91 -0.26 3.88
C VAL A 113 2.11 -1.67 4.40
N MET A 114 1.02 -2.42 4.55
CA MET A 114 1.03 -3.83 4.91
C MET A 114 0.85 -4.71 3.68
N ASN A 115 1.68 -5.76 3.59
CA ASN A 115 1.52 -6.85 2.64
C ASN A 115 1.30 -8.16 3.39
N VAL A 116 0.47 -9.04 2.83
CA VAL A 116 0.21 -10.38 3.33
C VAL A 116 0.49 -11.34 2.20
N ASP A 117 1.44 -12.25 2.37
CA ASP A 117 1.84 -13.13 1.27
C ASP A 117 0.94 -14.37 1.14
N ASN A 118 0.70 -15.07 2.25
CA ASN A 118 0.07 -16.38 2.20
C ASN A 118 -1.19 -16.42 3.08
N VAL A 119 -2.30 -16.77 2.45
CA VAL A 119 -3.55 -17.09 3.13
C VAL A 119 -4.09 -18.40 2.58
N MET A 120 -4.17 -19.41 3.45
CA MET A 120 -4.79 -20.69 3.11
C MET A 120 -6.11 -20.84 3.84
N PRO A 121 -7.21 -21.17 3.14
CA PRO A 121 -8.38 -21.77 3.78
C PRO A 121 -7.98 -23.08 4.44
N VAL A 122 -8.34 -23.27 5.71
CA VAL A 122 -8.21 -24.53 6.44
C VAL A 122 -9.61 -25.06 6.65
N GLU A 123 -10.02 -26.00 5.82
CA GLU A 123 -11.23 -26.78 6.10
C GLU A 123 -10.87 -27.99 6.96
N ASP A 124 -10.78 -27.78 8.27
CA ASP A 124 -10.73 -28.90 9.22
C ASP A 124 -12.16 -29.37 9.54
N PRO A 125 -12.60 -30.57 9.10
CA PRO A 125 -13.91 -31.09 9.46
C PRO A 125 -14.06 -31.40 10.96
N SER A 126 -12.97 -31.38 11.74
CA SER A 126 -12.99 -31.40 13.21
C SER A 126 -13.04 -30.01 13.85
N GLY A 127 -13.04 -28.96 13.01
CA GLY A 127 -13.26 -27.54 13.26
C GLY A 127 -12.14 -26.80 14.00
N ASN A 128 -10.91 -27.32 13.96
CA ASN A 128 -9.75 -26.57 14.46
C ASN A 128 -9.21 -25.68 13.34
N GLY A 129 -9.80 -24.50 13.21
CA GLY A 129 -9.30 -23.44 12.33
C GLY A 129 -10.08 -23.30 11.02
N VAL A 130 -10.14 -22.06 10.50
CA VAL A 130 -10.76 -21.73 9.20
C VAL A 130 -9.74 -21.20 8.19
N MET A 131 -8.64 -20.61 8.66
CA MET A 131 -7.58 -20.12 7.78
C MET A 131 -6.23 -20.12 8.48
N THR A 132 -5.16 -20.20 7.68
CA THR A 132 -3.80 -19.83 8.10
C THR A 132 -3.34 -18.58 7.36
N VAL A 133 -2.65 -17.68 8.08
CA VAL A 133 -2.05 -16.46 7.53
C VAL A 133 -0.56 -16.46 7.85
N SER A 134 0.30 -16.18 6.86
CA SER A 134 1.75 -16.03 7.04
C SER A 134 2.37 -15.04 6.05
N GLY A 135 3.62 -14.65 6.31
CA GLY A 135 4.36 -13.72 5.45
C GLY A 135 3.79 -12.30 5.49
N VAL A 136 3.39 -11.84 6.67
CA VAL A 136 2.93 -10.45 6.83
C VAL A 136 4.15 -9.54 6.98
N THR A 137 4.27 -8.55 6.09
CA THR A 137 5.36 -7.57 6.08
C THR A 137 4.79 -6.15 6.12
N VAL A 138 5.57 -5.21 6.66
CA VAL A 138 5.20 -3.79 6.69
C VAL A 138 6.39 -2.97 6.20
N SER A 139 6.11 -1.95 5.40
CA SER A 139 7.07 -0.95 4.97
C SER A 139 6.50 0.43 5.15
N ASP A 140 7.37 1.40 5.41
CA ASP A 140 7.06 2.82 5.37
C ASP A 140 8.01 3.53 4.39
N VAL A 141 7.54 4.62 3.80
CA VAL A 141 8.35 5.48 2.92
C VAL A 141 9.22 6.42 3.75
N ASP A 142 8.73 6.84 4.93
CA ASP A 142 9.43 7.72 5.85
C ASP A 142 10.74 7.09 6.34
N ALA A 143 11.81 7.88 6.45
CA ALA A 143 13.07 7.43 7.01
C ALA A 143 13.11 7.71 8.51
N GLY A 144 13.15 6.65 9.33
CA GLY A 144 13.17 6.85 10.77
C GLY A 144 13.12 5.55 11.56
N SER A 145 12.88 5.66 12.87
CA SER A 145 12.55 4.52 13.72
C SER A 145 11.05 4.47 13.93
N ASP A 146 10.32 4.18 12.86
CA ASP A 146 8.89 3.88 13.00
C ASP A 146 8.73 2.71 13.95
N THR A 147 7.72 2.84 14.80
CA THR A 147 7.33 1.73 15.66
C THR A 147 6.03 1.20 15.13
N PHE A 148 6.11 0.12 14.37
CA PHE A 148 4.94 -0.52 13.82
C PHE A 148 4.15 -1.21 14.92
N ILE A 149 2.92 -0.77 15.10
CA ILE A 149 1.94 -1.44 15.95
C ILE A 149 1.02 -2.23 15.04
N VAL A 150 1.14 -3.55 15.09
CA VAL A 150 0.25 -4.45 14.36
C VAL A 150 -0.80 -4.97 15.32
N THR A 151 -2.06 -4.74 14.97
CA THR A 151 -3.22 -5.27 15.69
C THR A 151 -3.96 -6.25 14.80
N ALA A 152 -4.23 -7.44 15.32
CA ALA A 152 -5.18 -8.38 14.74
C ALA A 152 -6.45 -8.37 15.58
N HIS A 153 -7.61 -8.22 14.97
CA HIS A 153 -8.90 -8.28 15.65
C HIS A 153 -9.82 -9.25 14.92
N ALA A 154 -10.37 -10.22 15.64
CA ALA A 154 -11.41 -11.08 15.11
C ALA A 154 -12.79 -10.64 15.62
N ASP A 155 -13.77 -10.52 14.72
CA ASP A 155 -15.14 -10.14 15.10
C ASP A 155 -15.78 -11.22 15.99
N ASN A 156 -15.37 -12.48 15.81
CA ASN A 156 -15.71 -13.61 16.67
C ASN A 156 -14.48 -14.52 16.88
N GLY A 157 -14.57 -15.53 17.74
CA GLY A 157 -13.52 -16.54 17.90
C GLY A 157 -12.23 -16.03 18.56
N SER A 158 -11.14 -16.77 18.35
CA SER A 158 -9.80 -16.44 18.85
C SER A 158 -8.74 -16.69 17.78
N ILE A 159 -7.66 -15.91 17.83
CA ILE A 159 -6.48 -16.07 16.97
C ILE A 159 -5.40 -16.80 17.78
N ALA A 160 -4.81 -17.83 17.19
CA ALA A 160 -3.71 -18.59 17.79
C ALA A 160 -2.57 -18.80 16.77
N THR A 161 -1.38 -19.16 17.23
CA THR A 161 -0.31 -19.65 16.32
C THR A 161 -0.55 -21.12 15.95
N ILE A 162 0.12 -21.64 14.92
CA ILE A 162 0.07 -23.08 14.57
C ILE A 162 0.51 -23.97 15.76
N GLY A 163 1.31 -23.45 16.70
CA GLY A 163 1.68 -24.13 17.95
C GLY A 163 0.57 -24.22 19.02
N GLY A 164 -0.60 -23.62 18.77
CA GLY A 164 -1.72 -23.59 19.70
C GLY A 164 -1.60 -22.55 20.82
N ASP A 165 -0.58 -21.70 20.77
CA ASP A 165 -0.47 -20.56 21.68
C ASP A 165 -1.48 -19.49 21.27
N SER A 166 -2.44 -19.23 22.14
CA SER A 166 -3.42 -18.17 21.94
C SER A 166 -2.71 -16.81 21.89
N LEU A 167 -3.00 -16.02 20.87
CA LEU A 167 -2.57 -14.63 20.76
C LEU A 167 -3.59 -13.67 21.37
N ASP A 168 -4.60 -14.19 22.08
CA ASP A 168 -5.68 -13.44 22.69
C ASP A 168 -5.35 -12.96 24.12
N PRO A 169 -5.27 -11.64 24.38
CA PRO A 169 -5.03 -11.07 25.69
C PRO A 169 -6.28 -10.93 26.58
N ALA A 170 -7.51 -11.09 26.07
CA ALA A 170 -8.80 -11.25 26.79
C ALA A 170 -10.02 -10.81 25.94
N ASP A 171 -9.82 -10.12 24.82
CA ASP A 171 -10.87 -9.51 23.97
C ASP A 171 -10.71 -9.88 22.47
N GLY A 172 -10.06 -11.01 22.14
CA GLY A 172 -10.06 -11.58 20.78
C GLY A 172 -9.04 -10.98 19.80
N GLY A 173 -8.07 -10.19 20.27
CA GLY A 173 -7.13 -9.50 19.37
C GLY A 173 -5.67 -9.50 19.81
N PHE A 174 -4.74 -9.67 18.88
CA PHE A 174 -3.30 -9.56 19.11
C PHE A 174 -2.86 -8.10 18.92
N THR A 175 -2.00 -7.56 19.80
CA THR A 175 -1.31 -6.30 19.55
C THR A 175 0.18 -6.47 19.82
N GLY A 176 1.01 -6.19 18.82
CA GLY A 176 2.46 -6.21 18.93
C GLY A 176 3.07 -4.89 18.44
N SER A 177 4.17 -4.49 19.07
CA SER A 177 4.95 -3.31 18.72
C SER A 177 6.32 -3.75 18.22
N PHE A 178 6.75 -3.23 17.07
CA PHE A 178 7.95 -3.69 16.37
C PHE A 178 8.70 -2.50 15.76
N ASP A 179 10.03 -2.51 15.84
CA ASP A 179 10.86 -1.53 15.14
C ASP A 179 10.97 -1.86 13.63
N GLU A 180 10.76 -3.12 13.25
CA GLU A 180 10.72 -3.58 11.87
C GLU A 180 9.84 -4.84 11.78
N VAL A 181 8.96 -4.90 10.77
CA VAL A 181 8.09 -6.08 10.51
C VAL A 181 8.52 -6.75 9.21
N THR A 182 9.54 -7.59 9.30
CA THR A 182 10.07 -8.33 8.15
C THR A 182 9.34 -9.63 7.86
N ALA A 183 8.70 -10.23 8.87
CA ALA A 183 7.76 -11.34 8.73
C ALA A 183 7.04 -11.60 10.06
N LEU A 184 5.74 -11.28 10.14
CA LEU A 184 4.85 -11.78 11.18
C LEU A 184 4.21 -13.10 10.74
N PHE A 185 3.86 -13.91 11.74
CA PHE A 185 3.25 -15.22 11.54
C PHE A 185 4.09 -16.14 10.64
N THR A 186 5.40 -16.19 10.84
CA THR A 186 6.33 -17.05 10.08
C THR A 186 5.99 -18.53 10.18
N ASP A 187 5.51 -18.97 11.35
CA ASP A 187 4.97 -20.31 11.58
C ASP A 187 3.44 -20.35 11.44
N GLY A 188 2.84 -19.33 10.81
CA GLY A 188 1.41 -19.17 10.61
C GLY A 188 0.60 -18.75 11.86
N ALA A 189 -0.42 -17.93 11.63
CA ALA A 189 -1.52 -17.72 12.57
C ALA A 189 -2.75 -18.47 12.07
N VAL A 190 -3.44 -19.13 12.98
CA VAL A 190 -4.69 -19.86 12.74
C VAL A 190 -5.83 -19.12 13.41
N TYR A 191 -6.89 -18.85 12.65
CA TYR A 191 -8.14 -18.35 13.22
C TYR A 191 -9.03 -19.51 13.64
N THR A 192 -9.39 -19.58 14.92
CA THR A 192 -10.29 -20.58 15.49
C THR A 192 -11.63 -19.96 15.89
N PRO A 193 -12.75 -20.31 15.24
CA PRO A 193 -14.04 -19.70 15.52
C PRO A 193 -14.65 -20.15 16.85
N ASN A 194 -15.52 -19.32 17.42
CA ASN A 194 -16.40 -19.75 18.50
C ASN A 194 -17.58 -20.53 17.91
N TYR A 195 -17.59 -21.84 18.13
CA TYR A 195 -18.61 -22.79 17.63
C TYR A 195 -20.06 -22.48 18.02
N SER A 196 -20.31 -21.59 18.97
CA SER A 196 -21.67 -21.36 19.49
C SER A 196 -22.52 -20.34 18.72
N GLY A 197 -22.08 -19.79 17.57
CA GLY A 197 -22.88 -18.73 16.93
C GLY A 197 -22.56 -18.25 15.51
N LEU A 198 -21.63 -18.85 14.76
CA LEU A 198 -21.36 -18.37 13.40
C LEU A 198 -22.45 -18.83 12.42
N THR A 199 -23.49 -18.01 12.29
CA THR A 199 -24.54 -18.15 11.27
C THR A 199 -24.41 -17.10 10.15
N ALA A 200 -23.41 -16.22 10.26
CA ALA A 200 -23.11 -15.12 9.36
C ALA A 200 -21.62 -15.14 8.96
N THR A 201 -21.29 -14.42 7.88
CA THR A 201 -19.91 -14.10 7.49
C THR A 201 -19.16 -13.50 8.69
N ASP A 202 -17.92 -13.94 8.87
CA ASP A 202 -17.03 -13.51 9.94
C ASP A 202 -15.80 -12.84 9.35
N LYS A 203 -15.10 -12.07 10.19
CA LYS A 203 -14.01 -11.21 9.73
C LYS A 203 -12.87 -11.16 10.74
N VAL A 204 -11.65 -11.29 10.22
CA VAL A 204 -10.42 -10.90 10.93
C VAL A 204 -9.87 -9.66 10.26
N THR A 205 -9.42 -8.69 11.04
CA THR A 205 -8.84 -7.43 10.55
C THR A 205 -7.42 -7.31 11.08
N LEU A 206 -6.44 -7.16 10.18
CA LEU A 206 -5.10 -6.72 10.53
C LEU A 206 -5.00 -5.23 10.26
N THR A 207 -4.56 -4.46 11.25
CA THR A 207 -4.28 -3.03 11.13
C THR A 207 -2.84 -2.78 11.54
N VAL A 208 -2.13 -1.98 10.75
CA VAL A 208 -0.82 -1.44 11.13
C VAL A 208 -0.86 0.08 11.22
N THR A 209 -0.18 0.60 12.24
CA THR A 209 0.18 2.02 12.38
C THR A 209 1.69 2.10 12.62
N ASP A 210 2.32 3.19 12.20
CA ASP A 210 3.73 3.54 12.39
C ASP A 210 4.02 4.28 13.72
N GLY A 211 2.96 4.65 14.45
CA GLY A 211 3.04 5.48 15.67
C GLY A 211 2.76 6.96 15.44
N HIS A 212 2.51 7.36 14.19
CA HIS A 212 2.17 8.69 13.73
C HIS A 212 0.76 8.70 13.10
N SER A 213 0.53 9.52 12.06
CA SER A 213 -0.79 9.68 11.44
C SER A 213 -0.94 8.83 10.19
N GLY A 214 -1.72 7.77 10.29
CA GLY A 214 -1.95 6.89 9.15
C GLY A 214 -2.17 5.47 9.63
N SER A 215 -2.71 4.65 8.75
CA SER A 215 -2.81 3.22 9.00
C SER A 215 -3.10 2.49 7.70
N ASP A 216 -2.64 1.25 7.59
CA ASP A 216 -3.12 0.32 6.57
C ASP A 216 -3.86 -0.84 7.22
N THR A 217 -4.85 -1.37 6.51
CA THR A 217 -5.75 -2.40 7.02
C THR A 217 -6.04 -3.42 5.94
N VAL A 218 -5.94 -4.69 6.34
CA VAL A 218 -6.29 -5.85 5.52
C VAL A 218 -7.35 -6.65 6.27
N ASN A 219 -8.48 -6.95 5.63
CA ASN A 219 -9.47 -7.85 6.22
C ASN A 219 -9.38 -9.25 5.60
N PHE A 220 -9.79 -10.23 6.36
CA PHE A 220 -9.95 -11.62 5.96
C PHE A 220 -11.39 -11.98 6.22
N ILE A 221 -12.11 -12.34 5.15
CA ILE A 221 -13.56 -12.50 5.14
C ILE A 221 -13.86 -13.92 4.73
N PHE A 222 -14.59 -14.61 5.60
CA PHE A 222 -14.86 -16.03 5.43
C PHE A 222 -16.18 -16.37 6.12
N LYS A 223 -16.71 -17.55 5.82
CA LYS A 223 -17.83 -18.14 6.56
C LYS A 223 -17.50 -19.59 6.86
N GLN A 224 -18.00 -20.12 7.97
CA GLN A 224 -17.81 -21.52 8.29
C GLN A 224 -18.45 -22.42 7.22
N TYR A 225 -17.77 -23.55 6.96
CA TYR A 225 -18.25 -24.74 6.23
C TYR A 225 -19.77 -24.95 6.32
N GLU A 226 -20.46 -24.76 5.20
CA GLU A 226 -21.88 -25.10 5.03
C GLU A 226 -21.95 -26.37 4.17
N PRO A 227 -22.14 -27.57 4.77
CA PRO A 227 -21.88 -28.85 4.11
C PRO A 227 -22.64 -29.14 2.79
N ASN A 228 -23.59 -28.30 2.39
CA ASN A 228 -24.44 -28.53 1.21
C ASN A 228 -24.90 -27.24 0.49
N GLY A 229 -24.27 -26.08 0.72
CA GLY A 229 -24.67 -24.86 0.02
C GLY A 229 -23.58 -23.80 0.07
N GLY A 230 -23.31 -23.17 -1.07
CA GLY A 230 -22.37 -22.06 -1.08
C GLY A 230 -22.89 -20.85 -0.32
N VAL A 231 -21.95 -19.98 0.03
CA VAL A 231 -22.14 -18.83 0.89
C VAL A 231 -22.10 -17.54 0.08
N THR A 232 -22.51 -16.44 0.70
CA THR A 232 -22.28 -15.10 0.16
C THR A 232 -21.24 -14.39 1.00
N LEU A 233 -20.15 -13.97 0.38
CA LEU A 233 -19.05 -13.26 1.01
C LEU A 233 -18.94 -11.88 0.37
N ASN A 234 -18.98 -10.85 1.21
CA ASN A 234 -18.91 -9.47 0.75
C ASN A 234 -17.72 -8.82 1.43
N GLY A 235 -16.78 -8.37 0.60
CA GLY A 235 -15.68 -7.50 0.95
C GLY A 235 -16.14 -6.16 1.52
N THR A 236 -15.17 -5.42 2.01
CA THR A 236 -15.28 -4.04 2.44
C THR A 236 -14.92 -3.11 1.28
N THR A 237 -14.63 -1.84 1.54
CA THR A 237 -14.08 -0.95 0.50
C THR A 237 -12.55 -0.89 0.54
N GLY A 238 -11.92 -1.72 1.38
CA GLY A 238 -10.49 -1.75 1.65
C GLY A 238 -9.81 -2.94 0.97
N LYS A 239 -8.62 -3.34 1.42
CA LYS A 239 -7.97 -4.56 0.90
C LYS A 239 -8.56 -5.78 1.59
N ASP A 240 -9.19 -6.68 0.84
CA ASP A 240 -9.82 -7.86 1.42
C ASP A 240 -9.23 -9.16 0.88
N TRP A 241 -9.00 -10.12 1.78
CA TRP A 241 -8.82 -11.53 1.45
C TRP A 241 -10.15 -12.22 1.66
N ILE A 242 -10.80 -12.64 0.58
CA ILE A 242 -12.12 -13.26 0.59
C ILE A 242 -11.93 -14.76 0.36
N LEU A 243 -12.15 -15.56 1.40
CA LEU A 243 -11.85 -17.00 1.36
C LEU A 243 -13.10 -17.78 0.99
N SER A 244 -13.03 -18.50 -0.12
CA SER A 244 -14.06 -19.48 -0.48
C SER A 244 -14.14 -20.59 0.57
N SER A 245 -15.28 -21.24 0.57
CA SER A 245 -15.55 -22.49 1.27
C SER A 245 -15.83 -23.58 0.25
N THR A 246 -16.21 -24.77 0.73
CA THR A 246 -16.86 -25.77 -0.11
C THR A 246 -18.26 -25.34 -0.55
N GLY A 247 -18.57 -25.61 -1.81
CA GLY A 247 -19.87 -25.33 -2.41
C GLY A 247 -19.87 -24.03 -3.21
N ASP A 248 -20.87 -23.86 -4.07
CA ASP A 248 -20.90 -22.78 -5.07
C ASP A 248 -21.08 -21.39 -4.44
N ASP A 249 -19.98 -20.68 -4.16
CA ASP A 249 -19.97 -19.41 -3.42
C ASP A 249 -20.23 -18.20 -4.32
N LEU A 250 -20.81 -17.15 -3.73
CA LEU A 250 -20.99 -15.84 -4.34
C LEU A 250 -20.14 -14.80 -3.61
N MET A 251 -19.17 -14.22 -4.31
CA MET A 251 -18.19 -13.30 -3.75
C MET A 251 -18.28 -11.92 -4.40
N THR A 252 -18.03 -10.88 -3.60
CA THR A 252 -17.98 -9.48 -4.04
C THR A 252 -16.85 -8.79 -3.30
N GLY A 253 -15.97 -8.07 -4.00
CA GLY A 253 -14.88 -7.28 -3.42
C GLY A 253 -15.38 -5.99 -2.74
N ASN A 254 -16.34 -5.29 -3.36
CA ASN A 254 -16.84 -3.96 -2.97
C ASN A 254 -15.79 -2.83 -3.09
N GLY A 255 -14.73 -3.08 -3.87
CA GLY A 255 -13.69 -2.13 -4.24
C GLY A 255 -12.51 -2.18 -3.27
N GLY A 256 -11.32 -1.88 -3.78
CA GLY A 256 -10.08 -2.20 -3.10
C GLY A 256 -9.14 -2.90 -4.07
N GLY A 257 -8.04 -3.44 -3.56
CA GLY A 257 -7.27 -4.46 -4.26
C GLY A 257 -7.51 -5.78 -3.53
N ASP A 258 -8.43 -6.58 -4.05
CA ASP A 258 -8.97 -7.74 -3.34
C ASP A 258 -8.34 -9.05 -3.79
N ASN A 259 -8.21 -9.99 -2.86
CA ASN A 259 -7.67 -11.33 -3.09
C ASN A 259 -8.78 -12.36 -2.85
N PHE A 260 -9.27 -12.98 -3.91
CA PHE A 260 -10.26 -14.06 -3.84
C PHE A 260 -9.53 -15.40 -3.73
N VAL A 261 -9.70 -16.10 -2.62
CA VAL A 261 -8.86 -17.24 -2.23
C VAL A 261 -9.62 -18.54 -2.35
N PHE A 262 -9.01 -19.48 -3.08
CA PHE A 262 -9.60 -20.79 -3.36
C PHE A 262 -8.64 -21.91 -2.98
N ALA A 263 -9.19 -22.99 -2.44
CA ALA A 263 -8.51 -24.25 -2.20
C ALA A 263 -9.33 -25.39 -2.80
N ALA A 264 -8.68 -26.51 -3.10
CA ALA A 264 -9.30 -27.65 -3.78
C ALA A 264 -10.66 -28.03 -3.17
N GLN A 265 -11.64 -28.35 -4.03
CA GLN A 265 -13.04 -28.63 -3.69
C GLN A 265 -13.88 -27.39 -3.32
N SER A 266 -13.51 -26.22 -3.85
CA SER A 266 -14.30 -25.00 -3.66
C SER A 266 -15.69 -25.10 -4.30
N GLY A 267 -15.84 -25.81 -5.42
CA GLY A 267 -17.08 -25.86 -6.19
C GLY A 267 -17.11 -24.83 -7.32
N ASN A 268 -18.31 -24.39 -7.72
CA ASN A 268 -18.51 -23.47 -8.85
C ASN A 268 -18.84 -22.08 -8.34
N ASP A 269 -17.78 -21.30 -8.15
CA ASP A 269 -17.84 -20.01 -7.49
C ASP A 269 -18.08 -18.87 -8.48
N THR A 270 -18.65 -17.78 -8.00
CA THR A 270 -18.93 -16.57 -8.77
C THR A 270 -18.40 -15.34 -8.06
N ILE A 271 -17.54 -14.57 -8.74
CA ILE A 271 -17.10 -13.24 -8.30
C ILE A 271 -17.87 -12.19 -9.11
N THR A 272 -18.50 -11.24 -8.42
CA THR A 272 -19.47 -10.32 -9.06
C THR A 272 -18.87 -9.02 -9.59
N ASP A 273 -17.70 -8.61 -9.10
CA ASP A 273 -17.11 -7.29 -9.34
C ASP A 273 -15.57 -7.33 -9.42
N PHE A 274 -15.00 -8.41 -9.94
CA PHE A 274 -13.55 -8.53 -10.11
C PHE A 274 -12.98 -7.43 -11.04
N HIS A 275 -11.98 -6.71 -10.58
CA HIS A 275 -11.27 -5.67 -11.31
C HIS A 275 -9.88 -6.17 -11.75
N ALA A 276 -9.77 -6.55 -13.03
CA ALA A 276 -8.49 -6.98 -13.60
C ALA A 276 -7.43 -5.86 -13.49
N GLY A 277 -6.24 -6.24 -13.05
CA GLY A 277 -5.09 -5.38 -12.78
C GLY A 277 -5.01 -4.83 -11.36
N THR A 278 -6.07 -4.98 -10.54
CA THR A 278 -6.06 -4.58 -9.12
C THR A 278 -6.39 -5.73 -8.19
N ASP A 279 -7.34 -6.58 -8.56
CA ASP A 279 -7.74 -7.75 -7.79
C ASP A 279 -6.96 -9.00 -8.23
N HIS A 280 -6.88 -9.99 -7.35
CA HIS A 280 -6.20 -11.26 -7.62
C HIS A 280 -7.08 -12.46 -7.31
N ILE A 281 -6.89 -13.52 -8.09
CA ILE A 281 -7.40 -14.85 -7.83
C ILE A 281 -6.25 -15.67 -7.23
N VAL A 282 -6.39 -16.05 -5.97
CA VAL A 282 -5.40 -16.82 -5.23
C VAL A 282 -5.78 -18.30 -5.25
N LEU A 283 -4.97 -19.12 -5.90
CA LEU A 283 -5.24 -20.54 -6.13
C LEU A 283 -4.26 -21.42 -5.36
N ASN A 284 -4.80 -22.24 -4.46
CA ASN A 284 -4.00 -23.07 -3.55
C ASN A 284 -4.15 -24.55 -3.88
N GLY A 285 -3.08 -25.16 -4.41
CA GLY A 285 -3.01 -26.62 -4.56
C GLY A 285 -3.66 -27.22 -5.82
N TYR A 286 -4.08 -26.40 -6.80
CA TYR A 286 -4.75 -26.87 -8.03
C TYR A 286 -3.81 -27.45 -9.11
N GLY A 287 -2.50 -27.50 -8.88
CA GLY A 287 -1.54 -27.96 -9.89
C GLY A 287 -1.42 -27.05 -11.12
N ILE A 288 -1.89 -25.81 -11.00
CA ILE A 288 -1.77 -24.76 -12.02
C ILE A 288 -0.32 -24.24 -12.02
N PRO A 289 0.26 -23.91 -13.19
CA PRO A 289 1.62 -23.37 -13.25
C PRO A 289 1.73 -22.01 -12.55
N SER A 290 2.75 -21.81 -11.71
CA SER A 290 3.01 -20.53 -11.06
C SER A 290 3.97 -19.62 -11.83
N ALA A 291 4.76 -20.15 -12.77
CA ALA A 291 5.65 -19.36 -13.59
C ALA A 291 4.85 -18.50 -14.58
N GLN A 292 5.11 -17.19 -14.62
CA GLN A 292 4.32 -16.22 -15.38
C GLN A 292 4.10 -16.58 -16.86
N ALA A 293 5.16 -17.06 -17.53
CA ALA A 293 5.07 -17.46 -18.95
C ALA A 293 4.17 -18.68 -19.15
N ASP A 294 4.28 -19.67 -18.25
CA ASP A 294 3.49 -20.91 -18.31
C ASP A 294 2.03 -20.64 -17.92
N LEU A 295 1.79 -19.77 -16.93
CA LEU A 295 0.45 -19.33 -16.54
C LEU A 295 -0.23 -18.54 -17.66
N THR A 296 0.50 -17.67 -18.35
CA THR A 296 -0.01 -16.95 -19.52
C THR A 296 -0.44 -17.93 -20.62
N ALA A 297 0.34 -18.98 -20.88
CA ALA A 297 -0.03 -20.03 -21.83
C ALA A 297 -1.24 -20.84 -21.34
N TRP A 298 -1.31 -21.15 -20.04
CA TRP A 298 -2.42 -21.86 -19.42
C TRP A 298 -3.74 -21.08 -19.55
N LEU A 299 -3.73 -19.77 -19.28
CA LEU A 299 -4.91 -18.89 -19.43
C LEU A 299 -5.37 -18.75 -20.88
N ALA A 300 -4.45 -18.80 -21.84
CA ALA A 300 -4.77 -18.74 -23.27
C ALA A 300 -5.52 -19.97 -23.77
N ASP A 301 -5.35 -21.13 -23.12
CA ASP A 301 -6.03 -22.38 -23.49
C ASP A 301 -7.56 -22.24 -23.34
N ALA A 302 -8.30 -22.70 -24.35
CA ALA A 302 -9.76 -22.64 -24.37
C ALA A 302 -10.42 -23.72 -23.49
N GLY A 303 -9.67 -24.75 -23.10
CA GLY A 303 -10.11 -25.75 -22.11
C GLY A 303 -9.99 -25.26 -20.67
N ASN A 304 -9.08 -24.34 -20.39
CA ASN A 304 -8.84 -23.81 -19.04
C ASN A 304 -9.65 -22.54 -18.77
N VAL A 305 -9.82 -21.67 -19.77
CA VAL A 305 -10.62 -20.46 -19.64
C VAL A 305 -11.59 -20.33 -20.82
N THR A 306 -12.87 -20.33 -20.50
CA THR A 306 -13.97 -20.09 -21.45
C THR A 306 -14.61 -18.73 -21.20
N GLU A 307 -15.43 -18.24 -22.13
CA GLU A 307 -16.18 -16.99 -21.94
C GLU A 307 -17.65 -17.22 -22.29
N THR A 308 -18.55 -16.86 -21.37
CA THR A 308 -20.00 -17.00 -21.53
C THR A 308 -20.68 -15.71 -21.12
N GLY A 309 -21.41 -15.07 -22.04
CA GLY A 309 -22.17 -13.86 -21.72
C GLY A 309 -21.33 -12.64 -21.32
N GLY A 310 -20.05 -12.59 -21.72
CA GLY A 310 -19.10 -11.55 -21.31
C GLY A 310 -18.42 -11.81 -19.97
N SER A 311 -18.64 -12.99 -19.36
CA SER A 311 -17.97 -13.45 -18.15
C SER A 311 -16.96 -14.55 -18.47
N ALA A 312 -15.74 -14.40 -17.98
CA ALA A 312 -14.72 -15.45 -18.00
C ALA A 312 -15.10 -16.55 -17.01
N VAL A 313 -14.93 -17.81 -17.43
CA VAL A 313 -15.10 -18.99 -16.58
C VAL A 313 -13.80 -19.76 -16.61
N ILE A 314 -13.14 -19.81 -15.46
CA ILE A 314 -11.87 -20.49 -15.22
C ILE A 314 -12.19 -21.88 -14.70
N HIS A 315 -11.66 -22.90 -15.37
CA HIS A 315 -11.83 -24.31 -15.02
C HIS A 315 -10.61 -24.75 -14.22
N LEU A 316 -10.79 -24.94 -12.91
CA LEU A 316 -9.69 -25.31 -12.01
C LEU A 316 -9.45 -26.81 -12.05
N ASP A 317 -10.53 -27.60 -12.04
CA ASP A 317 -10.50 -29.04 -12.31
C ASP A 317 -11.85 -29.53 -12.91
N ALA A 318 -12.18 -30.81 -12.74
CA ALA A 318 -13.41 -31.39 -13.27
C ALA A 318 -14.69 -30.95 -12.55
N ASN A 319 -14.58 -30.43 -11.33
CA ASN A 319 -15.70 -30.06 -10.47
C ASN A 319 -15.66 -28.60 -9.98
N ASP A 320 -14.50 -27.95 -10.07
CA ASP A 320 -14.29 -26.60 -9.57
C ASP A 320 -14.15 -25.58 -10.70
N THR A 321 -14.92 -24.48 -10.63
CA THR A 321 -14.84 -23.36 -11.57
C THR A 321 -14.95 -22.02 -10.87
N ILE A 322 -14.37 -20.98 -11.46
CA ILE A 322 -14.56 -19.58 -11.03
C ILE A 322 -15.15 -18.79 -12.18
N THR A 323 -16.32 -18.20 -11.97
CA THR A 323 -16.97 -17.29 -12.90
C THR A 323 -16.72 -15.84 -12.48
N LEU A 324 -16.08 -15.05 -13.36
CA LEU A 324 -15.86 -13.63 -13.16
C LEU A 324 -16.91 -12.83 -13.93
N ASN A 325 -17.93 -12.33 -13.23
CA ASN A 325 -19.04 -11.67 -13.88
C ASN A 325 -18.63 -10.33 -14.51
N GLY A 326 -18.92 -10.18 -15.80
CA GLY A 326 -18.61 -8.95 -16.54
C GLY A 326 -17.13 -8.74 -16.85
N VAL A 327 -16.26 -9.71 -16.52
CA VAL A 327 -14.84 -9.70 -16.87
C VAL A 327 -14.62 -10.62 -18.05
N THR A 328 -14.07 -10.10 -19.14
CA THR A 328 -13.81 -10.90 -20.34
C THR A 328 -12.55 -11.74 -20.18
N LYS A 329 -12.42 -12.83 -20.95
CA LYS A 329 -11.16 -13.60 -20.99
C LYS A 329 -9.98 -12.74 -21.43
N ALA A 330 -10.20 -11.78 -22.33
CA ALA A 330 -9.15 -10.96 -22.90
C ALA A 330 -8.56 -9.90 -21.93
N SER A 331 -9.28 -9.57 -20.86
CA SER A 331 -8.80 -8.64 -19.83
C SER A 331 -7.94 -9.31 -18.76
N LEU A 332 -7.95 -10.65 -18.68
CA LEU A 332 -7.15 -11.40 -17.72
C LEU A 332 -5.72 -11.61 -18.20
N THR A 333 -4.80 -11.50 -17.27
CA THR A 333 -3.36 -11.70 -17.42
C THR A 333 -2.83 -12.57 -16.29
N ALA A 334 -1.59 -13.05 -16.42
CA ALA A 334 -0.96 -13.79 -15.33
C ALA A 334 -0.72 -12.94 -14.06
N HIS A 335 -0.84 -11.62 -14.12
CA HIS A 335 -0.73 -10.75 -12.94
C HIS A 335 -1.99 -10.75 -12.08
N ASP A 336 -3.13 -11.16 -12.61
CA ASP A 336 -4.41 -11.25 -11.89
C ASP A 336 -4.49 -12.51 -11.02
N PHE A 337 -3.41 -13.28 -10.90
CA PHE A 337 -3.40 -14.59 -10.27
C PHE A 337 -2.18 -14.75 -9.36
N ILE A 338 -2.43 -15.32 -8.18
CA ILE A 338 -1.39 -15.75 -7.24
C ILE A 338 -1.53 -17.27 -7.10
N ILE A 339 -0.51 -18.01 -7.52
CA ILE A 339 -0.56 -19.48 -7.56
C ILE A 339 0.36 -20.07 -6.50
N HIS A 340 -0.24 -20.73 -5.50
CA HIS A 340 0.48 -21.49 -4.50
C HIS A 340 0.53 -22.98 -4.92
N PRO A 341 1.72 -23.53 -5.24
CA PRO A 341 1.85 -24.91 -5.67
C PRO A 341 1.40 -25.90 -4.58
N ALA A 342 0.93 -27.08 -5.00
CA ALA A 342 0.58 -28.13 -4.06
C ALA A 342 1.81 -28.59 -3.24
N GLY A 343 1.72 -28.49 -1.91
CA GLY A 343 2.78 -28.92 -0.98
C GLY A 343 3.82 -27.85 -0.61
N ALA A 344 3.54 -26.58 -0.89
CA ALA A 344 4.27 -25.43 -0.35
C ALA A 344 3.81 -25.09 1.08
#